data_AF-A0AAP3DLE9-F1
#
_entry.id   AF-A0AAP3DLE9-F1
#
_cell.length_a   1.000
_cell.length_b   1.000
_cell.length_c   1.000
_cell.angle_alpha   90.00
_cell.angle_beta   90.00
_cell.angle_gamma   90.00
#
_symmetry.space_group_name_H-M   'P 1'
#
loop_
_entity.id
_entity.type
_entity.pdbx_description
1 polymer ?
#
loop_
_entity_poly.entity_id
_entity_poly.type
_entity_poly.pdbx_seq_one_letter_code
_entity_poly.pdbx_strand_id
1 'polypeptide(L)'
;MQELCEIAKIPRSSYYKWLNRKPSARELQNQQLTAAMVSLYKKVDGIYGYRRLTLHLRRETEQQINHKRIQRLMKLKGIQAVIRRKKKNYARSTPQHVAENLLNRQFHAKAPNEKWVTDV
;
A
#
# COMPACT_ATOMS: atom_id res chain seq x y z
N MET A 1 -14.06 36.48 -9.42
CA MET A 1 -12.86 35.81 -8.87
C MET A 1 -12.30 36.45 -7.60
N GLN A 2 -12.54 37.76 -7.38
CA GLN A 2 -12.11 38.46 -6.16
C GLN A 2 -12.86 37.96 -4.91
N GLU A 3 -14.18 37.80 -5.00
CA GLU A 3 -15.04 37.25 -3.94
C GLU A 3 -14.59 35.86 -3.46
N LEU A 4 -14.20 34.97 -4.37
CA LEU A 4 -13.70 33.63 -4.03
C LEU A 4 -12.36 33.69 -3.27
N CYS A 5 -11.47 34.61 -3.64
CA CYS A 5 -10.20 34.80 -2.93
C CYS A 5 -10.41 35.38 -1.53
N GLU A 6 -11.40 36.26 -1.36
CA GLU A 6 -11.78 36.84 -0.07
C GLU A 6 -12.41 35.80 0.86
N ILE A 7 -13.35 34.99 0.36
CA ILE A 7 -13.95 33.87 1.12
C ILE A 7 -12.86 32.87 1.56
N ALA A 8 -11.92 32.55 0.67
CA ALA A 8 -10.82 31.63 0.96
C ALA A 8 -9.69 32.25 1.80
N LYS A 9 -9.73 33.56 2.09
CA LYS A 9 -8.68 34.33 2.77
C LYS A 9 -7.30 34.21 2.11
N ILE A 10 -7.24 34.22 0.78
CA ILE A 10 -6.00 34.14 0.00
C ILE A 10 -5.77 35.45 -0.76
N PRO A 11 -4.56 36.02 -0.75
CA PRO A 11 -4.25 37.19 -1.58
C PRO A 11 -4.46 36.92 -3.06
N ARG A 12 -5.08 37.86 -3.77
CA ARG A 12 -5.34 37.76 -5.22
C ARG A 12 -4.05 37.50 -6.03
N SER A 13 -2.94 38.11 -5.63
CA SER A 13 -1.61 37.89 -6.24
C SER A 13 -1.14 36.44 -6.12
N SER A 14 -1.38 35.78 -4.98
CA SER A 14 -1.07 34.36 -4.77
C SER A 14 -1.88 33.46 -5.68
N TYR A 15 -3.17 33.78 -5.89
CA TYR A 15 -4.02 33.04 -6.83
C TYR A 15 -3.47 33.10 -8.25
N TYR A 16 -3.18 34.29 -8.78
CA TYR A 16 -2.63 34.42 -10.14
C TYR A 16 -1.22 33.86 -10.27
N LYS A 17 -0.41 33.92 -9.21
CA LYS A 17 0.90 33.24 -9.15
C LYS A 17 0.75 31.73 -9.26
N TRP A 18 -0.24 31.14 -8.59
CA TRP A 18 -0.56 29.72 -8.71
C TRP A 18 -1.11 29.37 -10.09
N LEU A 19 -2.04 30.18 -10.62
CA LEU A 19 -2.69 29.97 -11.92
C LEU A 19 -1.66 29.96 -13.06
N ASN A 20 -0.71 30.89 -13.03
CA ASN A 20 0.32 31.03 -14.06
C ASN A 20 1.59 30.23 -13.75
N ARG A 21 1.57 29.39 -12.71
CA ARG A 21 2.74 28.63 -12.28
C ARG A 21 3.11 27.57 -13.33
N LYS A 22 4.31 27.70 -13.88
CA LYS A 22 4.91 26.65 -14.71
C LYS A 22 5.53 25.55 -13.83
N PRO A 23 5.49 24.28 -14.27
CA PRO A 23 6.12 23.20 -13.54
C PRO A 23 7.63 23.43 -13.46
N SER A 24 8.20 23.19 -12.27
CA SER A 24 9.64 23.20 -12.08
C SER A 24 10.30 22.01 -12.79
N ALA A 25 11.60 22.12 -13.07
CA ALA A 25 12.37 21.01 -13.65
C ALA A 25 12.23 19.70 -12.82
N ARG A 26 12.17 19.82 -11.49
CA ARG A 26 11.98 18.68 -10.58
C ARG A 26 10.58 18.05 -10.71
N GLU A 27 9.54 18.85 -10.93
CA GLU A 27 8.19 18.36 -11.18
C GLU A 27 8.12 17.62 -12.51
N LEU A 28 8.74 18.18 -13.56
CA LEU A 28 8.80 17.54 -14.86
C LEU A 28 9.53 16.18 -14.81
N GLN A 29 10.70 16.14 -14.13
CA GLN A 29 11.41 14.89 -13.90
C GLN A 29 10.58 13.89 -13.09
N ASN A 30 9.81 14.35 -12.09
CA ASN A 30 8.91 13.47 -11.34
C ASN A 30 7.79 12.92 -12.23
N GLN A 31 7.23 13.73 -13.14
CA GLN A 31 6.21 13.28 -14.08
C GLN A 31 6.75 12.20 -15.02
N GLN A 32 7.92 12.42 -15.63
CA GLN A 32 8.60 11.44 -16.48
C GLN A 32 8.89 10.14 -15.72
N LEU A 33 9.49 10.24 -14.53
CA LEU A 33 9.78 9.09 -13.69
C LEU A 33 8.51 8.33 -13.28
N THR A 34 7.43 9.06 -13.01
CA THR A 34 6.14 8.46 -12.65
C THR A 34 5.52 7.71 -13.84
N ALA A 35 5.62 8.25 -15.05
CA ALA A 35 5.15 7.59 -16.26
C ALA A 35 5.90 6.27 -16.51
N ALA A 36 7.24 6.29 -16.44
CA ALA A 36 8.08 5.11 -16.58
C ALA A 36 7.75 4.06 -15.50
N MET A 37 7.63 4.49 -14.24
CA MET A 37 7.26 3.62 -13.12
C MET A 37 5.88 2.97 -13.31
N VAL A 38 4.87 3.71 -13.75
CA VAL A 38 3.52 3.19 -13.98
C VAL A 38 3.48 2.21 -15.15
N SER A 39 4.21 2.49 -16.23
CA SER A 39 4.36 1.58 -17.37
C SER A 39 4.95 0.24 -16.91
N LEU A 40 6.08 0.30 -16.18
CA LEU A 40 6.72 -0.89 -15.63
C LEU A 40 5.83 -1.64 -14.65
N TYR A 41 5.13 -0.92 -13.76
CA TYR A 41 4.19 -1.52 -12.81
C TYR A 41 3.08 -2.30 -13.51
N LYS A 42 2.52 -1.76 -14.60
CA LYS A 42 1.51 -2.45 -15.42
C LYS A 42 2.09 -3.66 -16.15
N LYS A 43 3.31 -3.55 -16.71
CA LYS A 43 4.01 -4.64 -17.40
C LYS A 43 4.22 -5.88 -16.52
N VAL A 44 4.34 -5.70 -15.22
CA VAL A 44 4.54 -6.78 -14.24
C VAL A 44 3.30 -7.06 -13.38
N ASP A 45 2.11 -6.67 -13.86
CA ASP A 45 0.82 -6.89 -13.19
C ASP A 45 0.79 -6.44 -11.72
N GLY A 46 1.49 -5.35 -11.44
CA GLY A 46 1.57 -4.75 -10.11
C GLY A 46 2.37 -5.54 -9.08
N ILE A 47 3.08 -6.61 -9.48
CA ILE A 47 3.90 -7.44 -8.57
C ILE A 47 5.01 -6.62 -7.91
N TYR A 48 5.55 -5.61 -8.61
CA TYR A 48 6.69 -4.85 -8.11
C TYR A 48 6.26 -3.74 -7.14
N GLY A 49 6.81 -3.79 -5.93
CA GLY A 49 6.81 -2.67 -4.99
C GLY A 49 7.95 -1.69 -5.24
N TYR A 50 8.01 -0.62 -4.43
CA TYR A 50 8.96 0.48 -4.61
C TYR A 50 10.43 0.02 -4.68
N ARG A 51 10.82 -1.02 -3.93
CA ARG A 51 12.20 -1.56 -3.95
C ARG A 51 12.55 -2.16 -5.32
N ARG A 52 11.68 -3.02 -5.86
CA ARG A 52 11.89 -3.68 -7.16
C ARG A 52 11.78 -2.69 -8.31
N LEU A 53 10.80 -1.78 -8.25
CA LEU A 53 10.70 -0.68 -9.21
C LEU A 53 11.96 0.19 -9.20
N THR A 54 12.49 0.55 -8.03
CA THR A 54 13.73 1.34 -7.95
C THR A 54 14.90 0.62 -8.59
N LEU A 55 15.11 -0.67 -8.29
CA LEU A 55 16.17 -1.47 -8.89
C LEU A 55 16.07 -1.53 -10.41
N HIS A 56 14.87 -1.76 -10.93
CA HIS A 56 14.64 -1.84 -12.37
C HIS A 56 14.88 -0.49 -13.06
N LEU A 57 14.30 0.58 -12.51
CA LEU A 57 14.45 1.93 -13.06
C LEU A 57 15.91 2.39 -13.04
N ARG A 58 16.69 2.08 -11.99
CA ARG A 58 18.13 2.37 -11.97
C ARG A 58 18.90 1.62 -13.05
N ARG A 59 18.51 0.38 -13.36
CA ARG A 59 19.14 -0.42 -14.42
C ARG A 59 18.79 0.10 -15.81
N GLU A 60 17.54 0.46 -16.06
CA GLU A 60 17.11 0.96 -17.37
C GLU A 60 17.58 2.38 -17.68
N THR A 61 17.68 3.24 -16.66
CA THR A 61 18.03 4.66 -16.84
C THR A 61 19.49 4.97 -16.53
N GLU A 62 20.23 4.01 -15.97
CA GLU A 62 21.59 4.18 -15.44
C GLU A 62 21.74 5.31 -14.39
N GLN A 63 20.61 5.79 -13.84
CA GLN A 63 20.58 6.88 -12.88
C GLN A 63 20.44 6.38 -11.45
N GLN A 64 21.11 7.05 -10.52
CA GLN A 64 20.94 6.80 -9.08
C GLN A 64 19.64 7.41 -8.55
N ILE A 65 18.56 6.61 -8.56
CA ILE A 65 17.25 7.04 -8.10
C ILE A 65 17.05 6.64 -6.63
N ASN A 66 16.79 7.60 -5.73
CA ASN A 66 16.50 7.31 -4.33
C ASN A 66 15.18 6.52 -4.18
N HIS A 67 15.21 5.39 -3.45
CA HIS A 67 14.04 4.54 -3.23
C HIS A 67 12.88 5.27 -2.50
N LYS A 68 13.18 6.25 -1.63
CA LYS A 68 12.17 7.07 -0.95
C LYS A 68 11.40 7.94 -1.95
N ARG A 69 12.06 8.39 -3.03
CA ARG A 69 11.41 9.16 -4.11
C ARG A 69 10.36 8.29 -4.81
N ILE A 70 10.72 7.07 -5.18
CA ILE A 70 9.79 6.10 -5.79
C ILE A 70 8.64 5.79 -4.83
N GLN A 71 8.94 5.49 -3.56
CA GLN A 71 7.90 5.21 -2.57
C GLN A 71 6.90 6.36 -2.42
N ARG A 72 7.37 7.61 -2.38
CA ARG A 72 6.51 8.80 -2.33
C ARG A 72 5.65 8.92 -3.59
N LEU A 73 6.23 8.74 -4.78
CA LEU A 73 5.50 8.83 -6.04
C LEU A 73 4.45 7.70 -6.18
N MET A 74 4.75 6.49 -5.73
CA MET A 74 3.79 5.39 -5.65
C MET A 74 2.59 5.76 -4.78
N LYS A 75 2.84 6.30 -3.58
CA LYS A 75 1.77 6.78 -2.68
C LYS A 75 0.90 7.84 -3.34
N LEU A 76 1.51 8.84 -4.00
CA LEU A 76 0.79 9.89 -4.72
C LEU A 76 -0.07 9.36 -5.87
N LYS A 77 0.31 8.21 -6.47
CA LYS A 77 -0.45 7.54 -7.52
C LYS A 77 -1.40 6.45 -6.99
N GLY A 78 -1.43 6.20 -5.70
CA GLY A 78 -2.28 5.16 -5.10
C GLY A 78 -1.90 3.74 -5.51
N ILE A 79 -0.67 3.50 -5.99
CA ILE A 79 -0.23 2.17 -6.42
C ILE A 79 0.62 1.49 -5.34
N GLN A 80 0.45 0.17 -5.21
CA GLN A 80 1.15 -0.66 -4.24
C GLN A 80 1.46 -2.03 -4.82
N ALA A 81 2.44 -2.73 -4.24
CA ALA A 81 2.74 -4.09 -4.65
C ALA A 81 1.53 -5.01 -4.43
N VAL A 82 1.18 -5.81 -5.43
CA VAL A 82 0.20 -6.89 -5.29
C VAL A 82 0.83 -7.99 -4.44
N ILE A 83 0.35 -8.15 -3.21
CA ILE A 83 0.78 -9.23 -2.32
C ILE A 83 -0.16 -10.42 -2.54
N ARG A 84 0.37 -11.50 -3.13
CA ARG A 84 -0.38 -12.75 -3.26
C ARG A 84 -0.61 -13.34 -1.88
N ARG A 85 -1.87 -13.58 -1.50
CA ARG A 85 -2.20 -14.34 -0.29
C ARG A 85 -1.63 -15.75 -0.41
N LYS A 86 -0.92 -16.22 0.63
CA LYS A 86 -0.44 -17.60 0.69
C LYS A 86 -1.64 -18.55 0.59
N LYS A 87 -1.60 -19.48 -0.36
CA LYS A 87 -2.61 -20.55 -0.45
C LYS A 87 -2.43 -21.47 0.77
N LYS A 88 -3.54 -21.84 1.41
CA LYS A 88 -3.53 -22.84 2.47
C LYS A 88 -3.25 -24.21 1.85
N ASN A 89 -2.36 -24.98 2.47
CA ASN A 89 -1.99 -26.32 1.96
C ASN A 89 -3.00 -27.41 2.35
N TYR A 90 -3.97 -27.09 3.20
CA TYR A 90 -5.02 -28.02 3.59
C TYR A 90 -6.29 -27.80 2.75
N ALA A 91 -6.96 -28.89 2.40
CA ALA A 91 -8.31 -28.84 1.87
C ALA A 91 -9.24 -28.39 3.00
N ARG A 92 -10.08 -27.37 2.75
CA ARG A 92 -11.01 -26.87 3.74
C ARG A 92 -12.11 -27.92 3.92
N SER A 93 -11.99 -28.79 4.92
CA SER A 93 -13.07 -29.70 5.31
C SER A 93 -14.00 -28.97 6.26
N THR A 94 -15.30 -29.14 6.04
CA THR A 94 -16.30 -28.95 7.10
C THR A 94 -16.15 -30.12 8.07
N PRO A 95 -15.91 -29.89 9.37
CA PRO A 95 -15.91 -30.97 10.34
C PRO A 95 -17.25 -31.70 10.26
N GLN A 96 -17.23 -33.00 9.99
CA GLN A 96 -18.47 -33.79 9.91
C GLN A 96 -19.10 -33.95 11.29
N HIS A 97 -18.27 -33.90 12.34
CA HIS A 97 -18.67 -33.75 13.72
C HIS A 97 -17.89 -32.58 14.34
N VAL A 98 -18.61 -31.58 14.84
CA VAL A 98 -18.08 -30.58 15.75
C VAL A 98 -18.36 -31.10 17.15
N ALA A 99 -17.32 -31.45 17.90
CA ALA A 99 -17.50 -31.80 19.31
C ALA A 99 -18.05 -30.59 20.06
N GLU A 100 -19.02 -30.80 20.94
CA GLU A 100 -19.57 -29.72 21.75
C GLU A 100 -18.48 -29.16 22.66
N ASN A 101 -18.44 -27.83 22.80
CA ASN A 101 -17.53 -27.18 23.74
C ASN A 101 -18.08 -27.34 25.17
N LEU A 102 -17.89 -28.52 25.75
CA LEU A 102 -18.35 -28.83 27.11
C LEU A 102 -17.72 -27.91 28.16
N LEU A 103 -16.52 -27.40 27.89
CA LEU A 103 -15.81 -26.51 28.82
C LEU A 103 -16.44 -25.13 28.89
N ASN A 104 -17.07 -24.64 27.81
CA ASN A 104 -17.72 -23.31 27.73
C ASN A 104 -16.89 -22.17 28.36
N ARG A 105 -15.57 -22.16 28.10
CA ARG A 105 -14.58 -21.21 28.65
C ARG A 105 -14.39 -21.25 30.18
N GLN A 106 -14.89 -22.28 30.86
CA GLN A 106 -14.62 -22.53 32.27
C GLN A 106 -13.32 -23.32 32.43
N PHE A 107 -12.19 -22.62 32.47
CA PHE A 107 -10.85 -23.26 32.57
C PHE A 107 -10.41 -23.58 34.00
N HIS A 108 -11.12 -23.08 35.02
CA HIS A 108 -10.76 -23.32 36.41
C HIS A 108 -11.19 -24.72 36.87
N ALA A 109 -10.30 -25.45 37.55
CA ALA A 109 -10.51 -26.77 38.15
C ALA A 109 -10.05 -26.74 39.62
N LYS A 110 -10.69 -27.53 40.49
CA LYS A 110 -10.38 -27.59 41.92
C LYS A 110 -9.30 -28.62 42.24
N ALA A 111 -9.18 -29.66 41.41
CA ALA A 111 -8.17 -30.71 41.52
C ALA A 111 -7.62 -31.10 40.12
N PRO A 112 -6.45 -31.76 40.06
CA PRO A 112 -5.93 -32.35 38.82
C PRO A 112 -6.91 -33.37 38.22
N ASN A 113 -6.84 -33.59 36.90
CA ASN A 113 -7.64 -34.57 36.15
C ASN A 113 -9.16 -34.31 36.06
N GLU A 114 -9.65 -33.14 36.50
CA GLU A 114 -11.07 -32.77 36.34
C GLU A 114 -11.41 -32.28 34.92
N LYS A 115 -10.43 -31.73 34.19
CA LYS A 115 -10.61 -31.16 32.85
C LYS A 115 -9.46 -31.56 31.96
N TRP A 116 -9.78 -32.19 30.83
CA TRP A 116 -8.81 -32.63 29.82
C TRP A 116 -9.14 -31.91 28.51
N VAL A 117 -8.14 -31.30 27.89
CA VAL A 117 -8.30 -30.57 26.63
C VAL A 117 -7.29 -31.13 25.64
N THR A 118 -7.76 -31.40 24.42
CA THR A 118 -6.93 -31.81 23.29
C THR A 118 -7.15 -30.84 22.15
N ASP A 119 -6.09 -30.53 21.41
CA ASP A 119 -6.22 -29.84 20.12
C ASP A 119 -6.83 -30.83 19.11
N VAL A 120 -7.84 -30.39 18.34
CA VAL A 120 -8.58 -31.20 17.35
C VAL A 120 -8.48 -30.55 15.97
#